data_AF-X0YEA1-F1
#
_entry.id   AF-X0YEA1-F1
#
_cell.length_a   1.000
_cell.length_b   1.000
_cell.length_c   1.000
_cell.angle_alpha   90.00
_cell.angle_beta   90.00
_cell.angle_gamma   90.00
#
_symmetry.space_group_name_H-M   'P 1'
#
loop_
_entity.id
_entity.type
_entity.pdbx_description
1 polymer ?
#
loop_
_entity_poly.entity_id
_entity_poly.type
_entity_poly.pdbx_seq_one_letter_code
_entity_poly.pdbx_strand_id
1 'polypeptide(L)' 'YHANGLNAYMELRDDRVSLFVRRLARGRHSLAYRVRAEIPGRFSALPTRASAMYAPELRANSDELKLIIDDKPPEGE' A
#
# COMPACT_ATOMS: atom_id res chain seq x y z
N TYR A 1 15.43 5.13 6.21
CA TYR A 1 15.11 3.75 6.64
C TYR A 1 13.79 3.77 7.39
N HIS A 2 12.70 3.33 6.76
CA HIS A 2 11.43 3.12 7.47
C HIS A 2 11.58 1.86 8.31
N ALA A 3 11.43 1.99 9.63
CA ALA A 3 11.44 0.87 10.56
C ALA A 3 10.13 0.05 10.42
N ASN A 4 9.97 -0.65 9.31
CA ASN A 4 8.95 -1.67 9.14
C ASN A 4 9.60 -3.01 9.47
N GLY A 5 9.04 -3.76 10.44
CA GLY A 5 9.60 -5.03 10.93
C GLY A 5 9.83 -6.12 9.86
N LEU A 6 9.39 -5.87 8.62
CA LEU A 6 9.54 -6.74 7.47
C LEU A 6 10.85 -6.58 6.69
N ASN A 7 11.65 -5.52 6.94
CA ASN A 7 12.85 -5.16 6.17
C ASN A 7 12.64 -5.26 4.63
N ALA A 8 11.48 -4.78 4.16
CA ALA A 8 11.14 -4.79 2.75
C ALA A 8 11.90 -3.68 2.01
N TYR A 9 12.42 -4.01 0.82
CA TYR A 9 12.82 -2.98 -0.14
C TYR A 9 11.55 -2.38 -0.76
N MET A 10 11.46 -1.04 -0.74
CA MET A 10 10.25 -0.30 -1.15
C MET A 10 10.55 0.53 -2.39
N GLU A 11 9.74 0.36 -3.42
CA GLU A 11 9.72 1.22 -4.61
C GLU A 11 8.44 2.05 -4.60
N LEU A 12 8.63 3.37 -4.61
CA LEU A 12 7.54 4.35 -4.74
C LEU A 12 7.43 4.71 -6.22
N ARG A 13 6.32 4.31 -6.85
CA ARG A 13 5.99 4.66 -8.23
C ARG A 13 4.77 5.55 -8.23
N ASP A 14 4.54 6.22 -9.35
CA ASP A 14 3.40 7.15 -9.48
C ASP A 14 2.05 6.43 -9.39
N ASP A 15 1.97 5.18 -9.87
CA ASP A 15 0.74 4.40 -9.94
C ASP A 15 0.59 3.36 -8.81
N ARG A 16 1.66 3.03 -8.09
CA ARG A 16 1.68 1.99 -7.05
C ARG A 16 2.89 2.07 -6.13
N VAL A 17 2.77 1.41 -4.98
CA VAL A 17 3.90 1.09 -4.10
C VAL A 17 4.20 -0.40 -4.20
N SER A 18 5.43 -0.75 -4.57
CA SER A 18 5.89 -2.13 -4.67
C SER A 18 6.84 -2.46 -3.52
N LEU A 19 6.65 -3.62 -2.91
CA LEU A 19 7.43 -4.07 -1.76
C LEU A 19 8.03 -5.44 -2.00
N PHE A 20 9.34 -5.56 -1.79
CA PHE A 20 10.09 -6.77 -2.02
C PHE A 20 10.69 -7.27 -0.71
N VAL A 21 10.32 -8.50 -0.36
CA VAL A 21 10.72 -9.13 0.89
C VAL A 21 11.50 -10.39 0.55
N ARG A 22 12.77 -10.43 0.94
CA ARG A 22 13.63 -11.58 0.66
C ARG A 22 13.24 -12.81 1.48
N ARG A 23 12.76 -12.61 2.71
CA ARG A 23 12.32 -13.69 3.61
C ARG A 23 11.17 -13.21 4.48
N LEU A 24 10.01 -13.83 4.30
CA LEU A 24 8.85 -13.62 5.18
C LEU A 24 8.91 -14.63 6.32
N ALA A 25 9.13 -14.17 7.55
CA ALA A 25 9.09 -15.05 8.72
C ALA A 25 7.66 -15.56 8.96
N ARG A 26 7.49 -16.70 9.63
CA ARG A 26 6.16 -17.18 10.03
C ARG A 26 5.51 -16.18 10.98
N GLY A 27 4.20 -15.97 10.83
CA GLY A 27 3.42 -15.07 11.67
C GLY A 27 2.72 -13.97 10.89
N ARG A 28 2.14 -13.00 11.61
CA ARG A 28 1.53 -11.80 11.04
C ARG A 28 2.56 -10.68 11.01
N HIS A 29 2.57 -9.93 9.91
CA HIS A 29 3.41 -8.77 9.77
C HIS A 29 2.61 -7.58 9.30
N SER A 30 3.00 -6.40 9.75
CA SER A 30 2.38 -5.13 9.39
C SER A 30 3.34 -4.28 8.58
N LEU A 31 2.79 -3.58 7.60
CA LEU A 31 3.50 -2.61 6.79
C LEU A 31 2.71 -1.31 6.78
N ALA A 32 3.39 -0.20 7.06
CA ALA A 32 2.83 1.13 6.92
C ALA A 32 3.68 1.97 5.95
N TYR A 33 3.00 2.78 5.14
CA TYR A 33 3.60 3.80 4.29
C TYR A 33 2.70 5.05 4.31
N ARG A 34 3.27 6.20 3.95
CA ARG A 34 2.55 7.47 3.91
C ARG A 34 2.16 7.81 2.49
N VAL A 35 0.96 8.34 2.33
CA VAL A 35 0.44 8.89 1.08
C VAL A 35 -0.19 10.24 1.34
N ARG A 36 -0.18 11.11 0.34
CA ARG A 36 -0.84 12.42 0.36
C ARG A 36 -1.96 12.40 -0.67
N ALA A 37 -3.14 12.86 -0.25
CA ALA A 37 -4.24 13.14 -1.17
C ALA A 37 -4.01 14.49 -1.86
N GLU A 38 -4.12 14.54 -3.20
CA GLU A 38 -3.83 15.74 -3.99
C GLU A 38 -5.01 16.25 -4.81
N ILE A 39 -5.71 15.37 -5.53
CA ILE A 39 -6.81 15.75 -6.43
C ILE A 39 -8.14 15.38 -5.76
N PRO A 40 -9.07 16.33 -5.57
CA PRO A 40 -10.40 16.05 -5.05
C PRO A 40 -11.20 15.12 -5.97
N GLY A 41 -11.95 14.19 -5.39
CA GLY A 41 -12.76 13.24 -6.15
C GLY A 41 -12.99 11.90 -5.46
N ARG A 42 -13.67 11.00 -6.18
CA ARG A 42 -13.91 9.62 -5.74
C ARG A 42 -12.95 8.68 -6.45
N PHE A 43 -12.17 7.95 -5.68
CA PHE A 43 -11.14 7.06 -6.17
C PHE A 43 -11.36 5.64 -5.67
N SER A 44 -10.82 4.70 -6.44
CA SER A 44 -10.78 3.30 -6.07
C SER A 44 -9.33 2.87 -5.97
N ALA A 45 -8.89 2.58 -4.75
CA ALA A 45 -7.60 1.94 -4.52
C ALA A 45 -7.76 0.46 -4.83
N LEU A 46 -7.06 0.02 -5.87
CA LEU A 46 -7.08 -1.37 -6.32
C LEU A 46 -6.63 -2.31 -5.19
N PRO A 47 -7.14 -3.55 -5.17
CA PRO A 47 -6.68 -4.59 -4.25
C PRO A 47 -5.16 -4.67 -4.15
N THR A 48 -4.66 -4.71 -2.92
CA THR A 48 -3.26 -5.06 -2.66
C THR A 48 -3.05 -6.51 -3.06
N ARG A 49 -2.02 -6.75 -3.88
CA ARG A 49 -1.65 -8.09 -4.33
C ARG A 49 -0.32 -8.50 -3.72
N ALA A 50 -0.24 -9.73 -3.25
CA ALA A 50 1.01 -10.36 -2.85
C ALA A 50 1.15 -11.70 -3.57
N SER A 51 2.35 -12.00 -4.06
CA SER A 51 2.68 -13.28 -4.64
C SER A 51 4.13 -13.65 -4.34
N ALA A 52 4.42 -14.95 -4.32
CA ALA A 52 5.81 -15.40 -4.39
C ALA A 52 6.29 -15.33 -5.84
N MET A 53 7.43 -14.67 -6.09
CA MET A 53 7.94 -14.46 -7.46
C MET A 53 8.11 -15.76 -8.24
N TYR A 54 8.54 -16.82 -7.56
CA TYR A 54 8.87 -18.11 -8.18
C TYR A 54 7.87 -19.22 -7.86
N ALA A 55 6.77 -18.87 -7.18
CA ALA A 55 5.71 -19.81 -6.81
C ALA A 55 4.36 -19.08 -6.90
N PRO A 56 3.89 -18.76 -8.13
CA PRO A 56 2.74 -17.88 -8.37
C PRO A 56 1.41 -18.43 -7.82
N GLU A 57 1.33 -19.72 -7.53
CA GLU A 57 0.24 -20.36 -6.81
C GLU A 57 0.07 -19.81 -5.39
N LEU A 58 1.16 -19.34 -4.76
CA LEU A 58 1.13 -18.60 -3.50
C LEU A 58 0.79 -17.15 -3.79
N ARG A 59 -0.50 -16.83 -3.65
CA ARG A 59 -1.07 -15.50 -3.88
C ARG A 59 -2.00 -15.07 -2.76
N ALA A 60 -2.07 -13.77 -2.53
CA ALA A 60 -3.06 -13.12 -1.69
C ALA A 60 -3.54 -11.84 -2.36
N ASN A 61 -4.82 -11.54 -2.19
CA ASN A 61 -5.44 -10.30 -2.65
C ASN A 61 -6.24 -9.73 -1.48
N SER A 62 -6.18 -8.42 -1.27
CA SER A 62 -7.12 -7.74 -0.38
C SER A 62 -8.41 -7.39 -1.11
N ASP A 63 -9.33 -6.78 -0.38
CA ASP A 63 -10.46 -6.08 -0.99
C ASP A 63 -10.01 -4.74 -1.61
N GLU A 64 -10.87 -4.22 -2.47
CA GLU A 64 -10.77 -2.85 -2.99
C GLU A 64 -11.12 -1.85 -1.88
N LEU A 65 -10.47 -0.69 -1.89
CA LEU A 65 -10.78 0.40 -0.98
C LEU A 65 -11.32 1.61 -1.76
N LYS A 66 -12.54 2.05 -1.45
CA LYS A 66 -13.12 3.28 -2.00
C LYS A 66 -12.69 4.48 -1.14
N LEU A 67 -12.16 5.50 -1.79
CA LEU A 67 -11.66 6.71 -1.16
C LEU A 67 -12.42 7.92 -1.70
N ILE A 68 -12.74 8.85 -0.81
CA ILE A 68 -13.23 10.17 -1.18
C ILE A 68 -12.16 11.16 -0.72
N ILE A 69 -11.65 11.94 -1.65
CA ILE A 69 -10.73 13.03 -1.38
C ILE A 69 -11.56 14.31 -1.47
N ASP A 70 -11.72 14.97 -0.33
CA ASP A 70 -12.32 16.29 -0.28
C ASP A 70 -11.29 17.35 -0.68
N ASP A 71 -11.78 18.44 -1.26
CA ASP A 71 -10.97 19.64 -1.40
C ASP A 71 -10.72 20.25 -0.01
N LYS A 72 -9.64 21.04 0.10
CA LYS A 72 -9.13 21.61 1.35
C LYS A 72 -10.29 22.01 2.29
N PRO A 73 -10.26 21.63 3.59
CA PRO A 73 -11.27 22.09 4.52
C PRO A 73 -11.32 23.63 4.50
N PRO A 74 -12.50 24.25 4.66
CA PRO A 74 -12.60 25.70 4.73
C PRO A 74 -11.64 26.23 5.80
N GLU A 75 -10.82 27.21 5.44
CA GLU A 75 -10.00 27.93 6.41
C GLU A 75 -10.92 28.74 7.33
N GLY A 76 -11.05 28.28 8.59
CA GLY A 76 -11.60 29.07 9.69
C GLY A 76 -12.97 28.61 10.21
N GLU A 77 -12.94 27.92 11.35
CA GLU A 77 -13.78 28.18 12.53
C GLU A 77 -13.07 27.67 13.79
#